data_AF-A0A9D8X6K7-F1
#
_entry.id   AF-A0A9D8X6K7-F1
#
_cell.length_a   1.000
_cell.length_b   1.000
_cell.length_c   1.000
_cell.angle_alpha   90.00
_cell.angle_beta   90.00
_cell.angle_gamma   90.00
#
_symmetry.space_group_name_H-M   'P 1'
#
loop_
_entity.id
_entity.type
_entity.pdbx_description
1 polymer ?
#
loop_
_entity_poly.entity_id
_entity_poly.type
_entity_poly.pdbx_seq_one_letter_code
_entity_poly.pdbx_strand_id
1 'polypeptide(L)' 'MTYDLTKGKVNRVLLKFTIPLFISVIFQQMYSMADSLIAGRFVGEDALAAVGASYPITNIFNAVA' A
#
# COMPACT_ATOMS: atom_id res chain seq x y z
N MET A 1 1.02 25.41 10.80
CA MET A 1 -0.44 25.60 10.84
C MET A 1 -1.02 24.41 11.61
N THR A 2 -1.15 24.57 12.93
CA THR A 2 -1.65 23.52 13.83
C THR A 2 -3.17 23.46 13.69
N TYR A 3 -3.67 22.39 13.07
CA TYR A 3 -5.11 22.11 13.03
C TYR A 3 -5.52 21.57 14.40
N ASP A 4 -6.21 22.41 15.18
CA ASP A 4 -6.72 22.03 16.49
C ASP A 4 -7.88 21.03 16.33
N LEU A 5 -7.61 19.77 16.64
CA LEU A 5 -8.54 18.65 16.51
C LEU A 5 -9.69 18.69 17.54
N THR A 6 -9.63 19.62 18.49
CA THR A 6 -10.65 19.78 19.56
C THR A 6 -11.62 20.93 19.31
N LYS A 7 -11.40 21.75 18.27
CA LYS A 7 -12.21 22.92 17.94
C LYS A 7 -13.01 22.71 16.65
N GLY A 8 -14.34 22.62 16.76
CA GLY A 8 -15.27 22.57 15.62
C GLY A 8 -16.04 21.25 15.48
N LYS A 9 -16.81 21.11 14.39
CA LYS A 9 -17.58 19.87 14.12
C LYS A 9 -16.63 18.72 13.79
N VAL A 10 -16.48 17.79 14.74
CA VAL A 10 -15.64 16.58 14.69
C VAL A 10 -15.67 15.91 13.32
N ASN A 11 -16.86 15.71 12.75
CA ASN A 11 -17.03 15.03 11.45
C ASN A 11 -16.31 15.75 10.30
N ARG A 12 -16.23 17.08 10.28
CA ARG A 12 -15.59 17.84 9.20
C ARG A 12 -14.07 17.82 9.30
N VAL A 13 -13.55 17.78 10.53
CA VAL A 13 -12.11 17.69 10.82
C VAL A 13 -11.62 16.27 10.52
N LEU A 14 -12.35 15.25 10.97
CA LEU A 14 -12.06 13.84 10.64
C LEU A 14 -12.06 13.61 9.14
N LEU A 15 -13.10 14.03 8.41
CA LEU A 15 -13.14 13.85 6.95
C LEU A 15 -11.97 14.57 6.24
N LYS A 16 -11.62 15.79 6.67
CA LYS A 16 -10.46 16.51 6.10
C LYS A 16 -9.13 15.84 6.38
N PHE A 17 -9.01 15.08 7.47
CA PHE A 17 -7.78 14.36 7.83
C PHE A 17 -7.72 12.98 7.18
N THR A 18 -8.85 12.26 7.17
CA THR A 18 -8.96 10.90 6.65
C THR A 18 -8.92 10.88 5.13
N ILE A 19 -9.50 11.85 4.42
CA ILE A 19 -9.45 11.89 2.93
C ILE A 19 -8.02 11.87 2.39
N PRO A 20 -7.11 12.79 2.77
CA PRO A 20 -5.73 12.76 2.26
C PRO A 20 -4.97 11.51 2.72
N LEU A 21 -5.28 10.96 3.89
CA LEU A 21 -4.71 9.71 4.39
C LEU A 21 -5.14 8.51 3.54
N PHE A 22 -6.43 8.41 3.22
CA PHE A 22 -7.00 7.35 2.41
C PHE A 22 -6.48 7.40 0.98
N ILE A 23 -6.40 8.60 0.41
CA ILE A 23 -5.77 8.85 -0.88
C ILE A 23 -4.31 8.40 -0.84
N SER A 24 -3.54 8.76 0.19
CA SER A 24 -2.14 8.34 0.32
C SER A 24 -2.00 6.82 0.32
N VAL A 25 -2.83 6.09 1.08
CA VAL A 25 -2.82 4.62 1.11
C VAL A 25 -3.18 4.02 -0.25
N ILE A 26 -4.17 4.56 -0.96
CA ILE A 26 -4.54 4.10 -2.31
C ILE A 26 -3.38 4.33 -3.29
N PHE A 27 -2.78 5.51 -3.29
CA PHE A 27 -1.63 5.80 -4.16
C PHE A 27 -0.44 4.91 -3.85
N GLN A 28 -0.20 4.61 -2.56
CA GLN A 28 0.85 3.71 -2.14
C GLN A 28 0.58 2.27 -2.62
N GLN A 29 -0.66 1.79 -2.49
CA GLN A 29 -1.08 0.49 -2.98
C GLN A 29 -0.99 0.39 -4.52
N MET A 30 -1.35 1.45 -5.22
CA MET A 30 -1.19 1.56 -6.67
C MET A 30 0.29 1.58 -7.09
N TYR A 31 1.16 2.24 -6.33
CA TYR A 31 2.61 2.22 -6.58
C TYR A 31 3.18 0.81 -6.41
N SER A 32 2.82 0.12 -5.32
CA SER A 32 3.24 -1.27 -5.11
C SER A 32 2.69 -2.21 -6.18
N MET A 33 1.46 -1.98 -6.65
CA MET A 33 0.87 -2.74 -7.74
C MET A 33 1.56 -2.45 -9.07
N ALA A 34 1.86 -1.19 -9.38
CA ALA A 34 2.57 -0.77 -10.58
C ALA A 34 4.02 -1.27 -10.60
N ASP A 35 4.73 -1.22 -9.47
CA ASP A 35 6.06 -1.78 -9.32
C ASP A 35 6.06 -3.29 -9.59
N SER A 36 5.08 -4.01 -9.03
CA SER A 36 4.86 -5.43 -9.32
C SER A 36 4.49 -5.71 -10.79
N LEU A 37 3.66 -4.86 -11.42
CA LEU A 37 3.23 -5.00 -12.81
C LEU A 37 4.36 -4.68 -13.80
N ILE A 38 5.17 -3.67 -13.49
CA ILE A 38 6.34 -3.27 -14.27
C ILE A 38 7.44 -4.31 -14.10
N ALA A 39 7.71 -4.79 -12.88
CA ALA A 39 8.62 -5.91 -12.64
C ALA A 39 8.14 -7.18 -13.37
N GLY A 40 6.84 -7.48 -13.34
CA GLY A 40 6.23 -8.59 -14.08
C GLY A 40 6.34 -8.43 -15.61
N ARG A 41 6.25 -7.20 -16.14
CA ARG A 41 6.44 -6.92 -17.57
C ARG A 41 7.90 -6.87 -18.01
N PHE A 42 8.82 -6.45 -17.15
CA PHE A 42 10.27 -6.39 -17.46
C PHE A 42 10.93 -7.76 -17.40
N VAL A 43 10.37 -8.71 -16.66
CA VAL A 43 10.95 -10.05 -16.47
C VAL A 43 10.10 -11.15 -17.16
N GLY A 44 8.94 -10.80 -17.75
CA GLY A 44 8.10 -11.72 -18.53
C GLY A 44 7.21 -12.62 -17.65
N GLU A 45 6.30 -13.38 -18.28
CA GLU A 45 5.34 -14.29 -17.62
C GLU A 45 6.00 -15.27 -16.62
N ASP A 46 7.26 -15.63 -16.88
CA ASP A 46 8.12 -16.44 -16.01
C ASP A 46 8.47 -15.76 -14.67
N ALA A 47 8.54 -14.44 -14.62
CA ALA A 47 8.79 -13.68 -13.39
C ALA A 47 7.59 -13.66 -12.46
N LEU A 48 6.41 -13.51 -13.04
CA LEU A 48 5.15 -13.54 -12.30
C LEU A 48 4.94 -14.93 -11.69
N ALA A 49 5.29 -15.98 -12.45
CA ALA A 49 5.33 -17.37 -11.98
C ALA A 49 6.39 -17.60 -10.88
N ALA A 50 7.59 -17.04 -11.02
CA ALA A 50 8.67 -17.16 -10.03
C ALA A 50 8.37 -16.42 -8.72
N VAL A 51 7.72 -15.25 -8.77
CA VAL A 51 7.27 -14.51 -7.58
C VAL A 51 6.14 -15.27 -6.88
N GLY A 52 5.18 -15.85 -7.63
CA GLY A 52 4.15 -16.73 -7.07
C GLY A 52 4.72 -17.98 -6.38
N ALA A 53 5.75 -18.59 -6.97
CA ALA A 53 6.46 -19.74 -6.40
C ALA A 53 7.33 -19.39 -5.17
N SER A 54 7.79 -18.15 -5.05
CA SER A 54 8.62 -17.67 -3.91
C SER A 54 7.79 -17.12 -2.74
N TYR A 55 6.49 -16.89 -2.94
CA TYR A 55 5.57 -16.41 -1.91
C TYR A 55 5.47 -17.34 -0.67
N PRO A 56 5.44 -18.68 -0.79
CA PRO A 56 5.43 -19.60 0.35
C PRO A 56 6.70 -19.48 1.21
N ILE A 57 7.86 -19.28 0.58
CA ILE A 57 9.16 -19.17 1.27
C ILE A 57 9.22 -17.87 2.07
N THR A 58 8.75 -16.77 1.49
CA THR A 58 8.66 -15.46 2.17
C THR A 58 7.71 -15.53 3.37
N ASN A 59 6.58 -16.23 3.21
CA ASN A 59 5.59 -16.38 4.28
C ASN A 59 6.11 -17.22 5.46
N ILE A 60 6.94 -18.24 5.20
CA ILE A 60 7.60 -19.02 6.26
C ILE A 60 8.65 -18.17 6.96
N PHE A 61 9.46 -17.41 6.23
CA PHE A 61 10.48 -16.55 6.83
C PHE A 61 9.87 -15.50 7.78
N ASN A 62 8.79 -14.85 7.35
CA ASN A 62 8.08 -13.84 8.13
C ASN A 62 7.29 -14.42 9.32
N ALA A 63 7.00 -15.73 9.32
CA ALA A 63 6.35 -16.42 10.44
C ALA A 63 7.35 -16.88 11.52
N VAL A 64 8.65 -16.94 11.19
CA VAL A 64 9.72 -17.39 12.09
C VAL A 64 10.56 -16.22 12.63
N ALA A 65 10.66 -15.13 11.89
CA ALA A 65 11.28 -13.86 12.33
C ALA A 65 10.32 -13.04 13.21
#